data_AF-A0A3A9B5E1-F1
#
_entry.id   AF-A0A3A9B5E1-F1
#
_cell.length_a   1.000
_cell.length_b   1.000
_cell.length_c   1.000
_cell.angle_alpha   90.00
_cell.angle_beta   90.00
_cell.angle_gamma   90.00
#
_symmetry.space_group_name_H-M   'P 1'
#
loop_
_entity.id
_entity.type
_entity.pdbx_description
1 polymer ?
#
loop_
_entity_poly.entity_id
_entity_poly.type
_entity_poly.pdbx_seq_one_letter_code
_entity_poly.pdbx_strand_id
1 'polypeptide(L)'
;MKGSYEITVSNAKIHYNFTIRRNITIIKGDSATGKTTLVDMIRDYYEAGDDSGIVLICERTCRVLEGRNWRILLDGIEKTIVFIDEDNSFLPTNEFAEAVQKSDNYYVIVTREGLPNLPYSVEEIYGIRESGKYASLKQTYNELYHIYGRTDYREPVKPEYVIVEDSNAGYEFFKGISKREECSVISAGGKSNIFGELIKSRAAQILVIADGAAFGSEMDRVMKLIMRRKGIVLYLPESFEWLILKSGIAEGKELKTILEKPEEFIESSEYLSWERFFTNLLVRVTKDTYFKYSKRKLNEVYLHENISPKILRDMVEIEL
;
A
#
# COMPACT_ATOMS: atom_id res chain seq x y z
N MET A 1 -8.91 0.81 14.61
CA MET A 1 -9.06 -0.65 14.46
C MET A 1 -7.71 -1.27 14.15
N LYS A 2 -7.57 -2.55 14.51
CA LYS A 2 -6.51 -3.44 14.04
C LYS A 2 -7.10 -4.78 13.59
N GLY A 3 -6.33 -5.57 12.88
CA GLY A 3 -6.69 -6.91 12.41
C GLY A 3 -7.16 -6.94 10.95
N SER A 4 -7.53 -8.14 10.51
CA SER A 4 -8.14 -8.40 9.21
C SER A 4 -9.63 -8.72 9.35
N TYR A 5 -10.42 -8.33 8.35
CA TYR A 5 -11.87 -8.50 8.37
C TYR A 5 -12.34 -9.13 7.07
N GLU A 6 -12.92 -10.33 7.17
CA GLU A 6 -13.63 -10.97 6.06
C GLU A 6 -15.03 -10.34 5.93
N ILE A 7 -15.39 -10.02 4.70
CA ILE A 7 -16.66 -9.39 4.35
C ILE A 7 -17.29 -10.21 3.25
N THR A 8 -18.47 -10.75 3.55
CA THR A 8 -19.33 -11.39 2.54
C THR A 8 -20.61 -10.59 2.39
N VAL A 9 -20.92 -10.15 1.16
CA VAL A 9 -22.14 -9.40 0.83
C VAL A 9 -22.80 -10.08 -0.36
N SER A 10 -24.06 -10.50 -0.23
CA SER A 10 -24.71 -11.21 -1.33
C SER A 10 -26.22 -11.03 -1.38
N ASN A 11 -26.78 -11.20 -2.57
CA ASN A 11 -28.22 -11.30 -2.83
C ASN A 11 -28.47 -12.44 -3.82
N ALA A 12 -29.69 -12.57 -4.34
CA ALA A 12 -30.06 -13.64 -5.28
C ALA A 12 -29.25 -13.64 -6.60
N LYS A 13 -28.61 -12.53 -6.97
CA LYS A 13 -27.93 -12.35 -8.26
C LYS A 13 -26.41 -12.26 -8.13
N ILE A 14 -25.92 -11.63 -7.07
CA ILE A 14 -24.51 -11.22 -6.92
C ILE A 14 -24.01 -11.65 -5.54
N HIS A 15 -22.77 -12.12 -5.50
CA HIS A 15 -22.07 -12.49 -4.28
C HIS A 15 -20.66 -11.91 -4.32
N TYR A 16 -20.30 -11.14 -3.28
CA TYR A 16 -18.97 -10.62 -3.01
C TYR A 16 -18.41 -11.29 -1.76
N ASN A 17 -17.17 -11.77 -1.83
CA ASN A 17 -16.39 -12.20 -0.67
C ASN A 17 -14.96 -11.64 -0.83
N PHE A 18 -14.48 -10.96 0.22
CA PHE A 18 -13.13 -10.42 0.27
C PHE A 18 -12.67 -10.18 1.71
N THR A 19 -11.36 -10.02 1.89
CA THR A 19 -10.75 -9.69 3.18
C THR A 19 -10.00 -8.37 3.06
N ILE A 20 -10.20 -7.47 4.01
CA ILE A 20 -9.43 -6.23 4.14
C ILE A 20 -8.49 -6.33 5.34
N ARG A 21 -7.28 -5.76 5.24
CA ARG A 21 -6.24 -5.89 6.29
C ARG A 21 -5.69 -4.56 6.78
N ARG A 22 -6.00 -3.46 6.09
CA ARG A 22 -5.52 -2.13 6.43
C ARG A 22 -6.67 -1.14 6.54
N ASN A 23 -6.34 0.02 7.09
CA ASN A 23 -7.27 1.14 7.27
C ASN A 23 -7.87 1.64 5.95
N ILE A 24 -7.18 1.55 4.82
CA ILE A 24 -7.69 2.03 3.53
C ILE A 24 -7.53 0.93 2.47
N THR A 25 -8.66 0.52 1.91
CA THR A 25 -8.79 -0.40 0.79
C THR A 25 -9.43 0.32 -0.39
N ILE A 26 -8.80 0.24 -1.56
CA ILE A 26 -9.31 0.84 -2.79
C ILE A 26 -9.85 -0.24 -3.72
N ILE A 27 -11.09 -0.11 -4.15
CA ILE A 27 -11.69 -0.95 -5.20
C ILE A 27 -11.75 -0.14 -6.51
N LYS A 28 -10.87 -0.48 -7.45
CA LYS A 28 -10.80 0.08 -8.80
C LYS A 28 -11.63 -0.72 -9.79
N GLY A 29 -12.08 -0.04 -10.85
CA GLY A 29 -12.70 -0.69 -12.01
C GLY A 29 -13.36 0.32 -12.93
N ASP A 30 -13.60 -0.05 -14.18
CA ASP A 30 -14.28 0.79 -15.18
C ASP A 30 -15.79 0.94 -14.88
N SER A 31 -16.50 1.80 -15.62
CA SER A 31 -17.97 1.89 -15.50
C SER A 31 -18.63 0.51 -15.57
N ALA A 32 -19.70 0.30 -14.80
CA ALA A 32 -20.56 -0.88 -14.85
C ALA A 32 -19.93 -2.23 -14.42
N THR A 33 -18.84 -2.24 -13.63
CA THR A 33 -18.23 -3.47 -13.09
C THR A 33 -18.82 -3.95 -11.75
N GLY A 34 -20.05 -3.54 -11.39
CA GLY A 34 -20.67 -3.89 -10.10
C GLY A 34 -20.08 -3.18 -8.86
N LYS A 35 -19.38 -2.07 -9.03
CA LYS A 35 -18.75 -1.30 -7.94
C LYS A 35 -19.76 -0.56 -7.06
N THR A 36 -20.59 0.27 -7.68
CA THR A 36 -21.72 0.95 -7.02
C THR A 36 -22.69 -0.07 -6.41
N THR A 37 -22.89 -1.21 -7.08
CA THR A 37 -23.74 -2.29 -6.56
C THR A 37 -23.26 -2.85 -5.21
N LEU A 38 -21.95 -2.95 -4.98
CA LEU A 38 -21.43 -3.35 -3.67
C LEU A 38 -21.81 -2.32 -2.59
N VAL A 39 -21.62 -1.03 -2.87
CA VAL A 39 -21.94 0.05 -1.92
C VAL A 39 -23.45 0.13 -1.68
N ASP A 40 -24.26 0.01 -2.74
CA ASP A 40 -25.72 -0.03 -2.65
C ASP A 40 -26.19 -1.20 -1.77
N MET A 41 -25.60 -2.38 -1.94
CA MET A 41 -25.96 -3.54 -1.11
C MET A 41 -25.62 -3.33 0.37
N ILE A 42 -24.51 -2.64 0.67
CA ILE A 42 -24.19 -2.26 2.06
C ILE A 42 -25.21 -1.24 2.58
N ARG A 43 -25.61 -0.25 1.76
CA ARG A 43 -26.62 0.75 2.13
C ARG A 43 -27.97 0.11 2.45
N ASP A 44 -28.48 -0.69 1.52
CA ASP A 44 -29.78 -1.35 1.61
C ASP A 44 -29.85 -2.27 2.85
N TYR A 45 -28.78 -3.05 3.10
CA TYR A 45 -28.71 -3.90 4.30
C TYR A 45 -28.64 -3.07 5.59
N TYR A 46 -27.89 -1.96 5.59
CA TYR A 46 -27.81 -1.09 6.77
C TYR A 46 -29.16 -0.46 7.13
N GLU A 47 -29.98 -0.12 6.12
CA GLU A 47 -31.30 0.50 6.32
C GLU A 47 -32.41 -0.49 6.69
N ALA A 48 -32.46 -1.65 6.02
CA ALA A 48 -33.57 -2.59 6.12
C ALA A 48 -33.19 -3.96 6.74
N GLY A 49 -31.92 -4.20 7.03
CA GLY A 49 -31.46 -5.50 7.55
C GLY A 49 -31.85 -6.65 6.62
N ASP A 50 -32.36 -7.73 7.19
CA ASP A 50 -32.76 -8.92 6.44
C ASP A 50 -33.92 -8.66 5.46
N ASP A 51 -34.73 -7.63 5.67
CA ASP A 51 -35.84 -7.25 4.77
C ASP A 51 -35.34 -6.71 3.42
N SER A 52 -34.06 -6.31 3.32
CA SER A 52 -33.43 -5.93 2.06
C SER A 52 -33.24 -7.11 1.08
N GLY A 53 -33.33 -8.35 1.57
CA GLY A 53 -32.98 -9.56 0.80
C GLY A 53 -31.48 -9.72 0.55
N ILE A 54 -30.65 -8.97 1.29
CA ILE A 54 -29.19 -9.03 1.26
C ILE A 54 -28.70 -9.78 2.50
N VAL A 55 -27.68 -10.62 2.30
CA VAL A 55 -26.93 -11.27 3.37
C VAL A 55 -25.59 -10.57 3.49
N LEU A 56 -25.35 -9.94 4.64
CA LEU A 56 -24.08 -9.36 5.03
C LEU A 56 -23.48 -10.13 6.20
N ILE A 57 -22.26 -10.63 6.02
CA ILE A 57 -21.48 -11.30 7.07
C ILE A 57 -20.18 -10.54 7.26
N CYS A 58 -20.01 -9.94 8.43
CA CYS A 58 -18.77 -9.32 8.87
C CYS A 58 -18.75 -9.24 10.40
N GLU A 59 -17.57 -9.33 11.02
CA GLU A 59 -17.39 -9.15 12.46
C GLU A 59 -17.53 -7.68 12.91
N ARG A 60 -17.56 -6.74 11.96
CA ARG A 60 -17.70 -5.31 12.20
C ARG A 60 -18.94 -4.77 11.49
N THR A 61 -19.50 -3.70 12.03
CA THR A 61 -20.54 -2.95 11.34
C THR A 61 -19.99 -2.43 10.01
N CYS A 62 -20.72 -2.69 8.92
CA CYS A 62 -20.46 -2.08 7.63
C CYS A 62 -21.48 -0.96 7.41
N ARG A 63 -21.00 0.22 6.98
CA ARG A 63 -21.87 1.37 6.76
C ARG A 63 -21.39 2.21 5.58
N VAL A 64 -22.33 2.77 4.81
CA VAL A 64 -22.00 3.75 3.76
C VAL A 64 -21.84 5.15 4.35
N LEU A 65 -20.78 5.85 3.95
CA LEU A 65 -20.58 7.26 4.24
C LEU A 65 -20.78 8.08 2.97
N GLU A 66 -21.77 8.97 3.00
CA GLU A 66 -22.14 9.79 1.84
C GLU A 66 -22.77 11.12 2.23
N GLY A 67 -22.83 12.03 1.25
CA GLY A 67 -23.57 13.28 1.37
C GLY A 67 -22.83 14.39 2.12
N ARG A 68 -23.50 15.54 2.29
CA ARG A 68 -22.88 16.78 2.78
C ARG A 68 -22.53 16.75 4.27
N ASN A 69 -23.21 15.91 5.04
CA ASN A 69 -23.03 15.80 6.50
C ASN A 69 -22.08 14.66 6.88
N TRP A 70 -21.23 14.20 5.95
CA TRP A 70 -20.30 13.10 6.17
C TRP A 70 -19.44 13.27 7.43
N ARG A 71 -19.04 14.50 7.78
CA ARG A 71 -18.24 14.75 9.00
C ARG A 71 -18.96 14.32 10.27
N ILE A 72 -20.20 14.77 10.44
CA ILE A 72 -21.03 14.44 11.61
C ILE A 72 -21.25 12.92 11.68
N LEU A 73 -21.45 12.28 10.53
CA LEU A 73 -21.60 10.83 10.46
C LEU A 73 -20.32 10.10 10.85
N LEU A 74 -19.17 10.57 10.34
CA LEU A 74 -17.89 9.94 10.58
C LEU A 74 -17.43 10.12 12.03
N ASP A 75 -17.66 11.29 12.62
CA ASP A 75 -17.37 11.58 14.03
C ASP A 75 -18.23 10.73 14.99
N GLY A 76 -19.38 10.26 14.52
CA GLY A 76 -20.31 9.44 15.30
C GLY A 76 -20.11 7.93 15.17
N ILE A 77 -19.12 7.46 14.39
CA ILE A 77 -18.85 6.04 14.19
C ILE A 77 -17.42 5.68 14.58
N GLU A 78 -17.30 4.58 15.33
CA GLU A 78 -16.03 4.00 15.75
C GLU A 78 -15.99 2.54 15.34
N LYS A 79 -14.79 2.02 15.10
CA LYS A 79 -14.53 0.61 14.77
C LYS A 79 -15.44 0.02 13.69
N THR A 80 -15.76 0.82 12.68
CA THR A 80 -16.70 0.50 11.60
C THR A 80 -15.94 0.33 10.28
N ILE A 81 -16.45 -0.53 9.40
CA ILE A 81 -16.00 -0.63 8.01
C ILE A 81 -16.86 0.31 7.17
N VAL A 82 -16.25 1.39 6.72
CA VAL A 82 -16.90 2.50 6.03
C VAL A 82 -16.75 2.34 4.53
N PHE A 83 -17.87 2.17 3.83
CA PHE A 83 -17.93 2.09 2.37
C PHE A 83 -18.22 3.46 1.78
N ILE A 84 -17.50 3.83 0.72
CA ILE A 84 -17.65 5.13 0.07
C ILE A 84 -17.60 4.95 -1.45
N ASP A 85 -18.60 5.50 -2.14
CA ASP A 85 -18.63 5.54 -3.61
C ASP A 85 -17.99 6.81 -4.18
N GLU A 86 -17.54 6.73 -5.43
CA GLU A 86 -16.73 7.74 -6.12
C GLU A 86 -17.42 9.10 -6.29
N ASP A 87 -18.76 9.12 -6.27
CA ASP A 87 -19.59 10.31 -6.48
C ASP A 87 -19.53 11.33 -5.33
N ASN A 88 -18.82 11.00 -4.24
CA ASN A 88 -18.69 11.87 -3.09
C ASN A 88 -17.62 12.94 -3.28
N SER A 89 -18.06 14.21 -3.43
CA SER A 89 -17.16 15.36 -3.64
C SER A 89 -16.17 15.65 -2.52
N PHE A 90 -16.37 15.08 -1.33
CA PHE A 90 -15.43 15.20 -0.21
C PHE A 90 -14.22 14.27 -0.34
N LEU A 91 -14.31 13.17 -1.10
CA LEU A 91 -13.26 12.15 -1.22
C LEU A 91 -11.88 12.73 -1.58
N PRO A 92 -11.73 13.62 -2.58
CA PRO A 92 -10.42 14.14 -2.94
C PRO A 92 -9.91 15.25 -2.01
N THR A 93 -10.65 15.61 -0.94
CA THR A 93 -10.28 16.77 -0.09
C THR A 93 -9.23 16.40 0.96
N ASN A 94 -8.38 17.36 1.32
CA ASN A 94 -7.44 17.21 2.44
C ASN A 94 -8.18 16.99 3.77
N GLU A 95 -9.36 17.59 3.90
CA GLU A 95 -10.16 17.47 5.11
C GLU A 95 -10.68 16.05 5.32
N PHE A 96 -11.16 15.39 4.27
CA PHE A 96 -11.52 13.97 4.36
C PHE A 96 -10.31 13.12 4.71
N ALA A 97 -9.17 13.38 4.06
CA ALA A 97 -7.94 12.69 4.39
C ALA A 97 -7.57 12.83 5.86
N GLU A 98 -7.62 14.05 6.43
CA GLU A 98 -7.38 14.30 7.85
C GLU A 98 -8.36 13.57 8.78
N ALA A 99 -9.64 13.50 8.42
CA ALA A 99 -10.65 12.80 9.21
C ALA A 99 -10.38 11.29 9.24
N VAL A 100 -10.00 10.70 8.10
CA VAL A 100 -9.56 9.30 8.01
C VAL A 100 -8.39 9.03 8.96
N GLN A 101 -7.40 9.92 9.03
CA GLN A 101 -6.22 9.75 9.90
C GLN A 101 -6.54 9.80 11.40
N LYS A 102 -7.63 10.47 11.78
CA LYS A 102 -8.03 10.68 13.18
C LYS A 102 -9.06 9.66 13.66
N SER A 103 -9.49 8.75 12.77
CA SER A 103 -10.50 7.74 13.06
C SER A 103 -9.88 6.38 13.37
N ASP A 104 -10.64 5.53 14.05
CA ASP A 104 -10.29 4.13 14.26
C ASP A 104 -11.06 3.19 13.29
N ASN A 105 -11.57 3.72 12.18
CA ASN A 105 -12.36 3.00 11.18
C ASN A 105 -11.48 2.41 10.06
N TYR A 106 -12.00 1.40 9.36
CA TYR A 106 -11.46 0.93 8.09
C TYR A 106 -12.33 1.48 6.94
N TYR A 107 -11.71 1.78 5.80
CA TYR A 107 -12.35 2.45 4.67
C TYR A 107 -12.24 1.60 3.42
N VAL A 108 -13.37 1.25 2.83
CA VAL A 108 -13.46 0.61 1.52
C VAL A 108 -13.95 1.66 0.53
N ILE A 109 -13.04 2.20 -0.27
CA ILE A 109 -13.31 3.30 -1.18
C ILE A 109 -13.36 2.77 -2.60
N VAL A 110 -14.51 2.95 -3.23
CA VAL A 110 -14.74 2.64 -4.63
C VAL A 110 -14.39 3.88 -5.45
N THR A 111 -13.43 3.77 -6.36
CA THR A 111 -13.00 4.91 -7.19
C THR A 111 -12.28 4.46 -8.46
N ARG A 112 -12.46 5.23 -9.54
CA ARG A 112 -11.63 5.12 -10.75
C ARG A 112 -10.31 5.86 -10.64
N GLU A 113 -10.30 6.97 -9.91
CA GLU A 113 -9.16 7.88 -9.81
C GLU A 113 -8.29 7.55 -8.59
N GLY A 114 -7.00 7.90 -8.68
CA GLY A 114 -6.11 7.84 -7.53
C GLY A 114 -6.48 8.92 -6.51
N LEU A 115 -6.35 8.61 -5.23
CA LEU A 115 -6.62 9.55 -4.13
C LEU A 115 -5.29 10.02 -3.52
N PRO A 116 -4.63 11.07 -4.06
CA PRO A 116 -3.28 11.47 -3.68
C PRO A 116 -3.14 11.91 -2.22
N ASN A 117 -4.25 12.35 -1.61
CA ASN A 117 -4.28 12.79 -0.22
C ASN A 117 -4.38 11.62 0.78
N LEU A 118 -4.60 10.39 0.31
CA LEU A 118 -4.72 9.19 1.13
C LEU A 118 -3.49 8.28 0.96
N PRO A 119 -2.85 7.85 2.05
CA PRO A 119 -1.69 6.97 2.00
C PRO A 119 -2.11 5.49 2.00
N TYR A 120 -2.65 5.01 0.89
CA TYR A 120 -3.06 3.61 0.76
C TYR A 120 -1.98 2.74 0.09
N SER A 121 -1.94 1.47 0.51
CA SER A 121 -0.96 0.50 0.05
C SER A 121 -1.26 0.03 -1.36
N VAL A 122 -0.21 -0.30 -2.13
CA VAL A 122 -0.35 -0.98 -3.42
C VAL A 122 -0.98 -2.36 -3.30
N GLU A 123 -0.85 -3.00 -2.13
CA GLU A 123 -1.47 -4.30 -1.84
C GLU A 123 -2.96 -4.20 -1.56
N GLU A 124 -3.44 -3.02 -1.16
CA GLU A 124 -4.83 -2.76 -0.82
C GLU A 124 -5.60 -2.14 -2.00
N ILE A 125 -5.15 -2.41 -3.24
CA ILE A 125 -5.83 -2.01 -4.46
C ILE A 125 -6.38 -3.24 -5.17
N TYR A 126 -7.71 -3.34 -5.17
CA TYR A 126 -8.46 -4.45 -5.74
C TYR A 126 -9.19 -4.03 -7.00
N GLY A 127 -9.43 -4.99 -7.87
CA GLY A 127 -10.34 -4.88 -9.00
C GLY A 127 -11.46 -5.90 -8.87
N ILE A 128 -12.66 -5.57 -9.35
CA ILE A 128 -13.75 -6.54 -9.46
C ILE A 128 -13.52 -7.38 -10.71
N ARG A 129 -13.46 -8.71 -10.56
CA ARG A 129 -13.55 -9.64 -11.68
C ARG A 129 -14.91 -10.32 -11.66
N GLU A 130 -15.66 -10.17 -12.74
CA GLU A 130 -16.90 -10.89 -12.95
C GLU A 130 -16.60 -12.30 -13.45
N SER A 131 -17.01 -13.30 -12.67
CA SER A 131 -16.98 -14.72 -13.05
C SER A 131 -18.39 -15.30 -12.94
N GLY A 132 -19.28 -14.87 -13.85
CA GLY A 132 -20.69 -15.27 -13.83
C GLY A 132 -21.42 -14.71 -12.61
N LYS A 133 -22.15 -15.56 -11.85
CA LYS A 133 -22.90 -15.16 -10.64
C LYS A 133 -22.01 -14.77 -9.44
N TYR A 134 -20.71 -15.07 -9.52
CA TYR A 134 -19.76 -14.83 -8.44
C TYR A 134 -18.83 -13.67 -8.84
N ALA A 135 -18.89 -12.58 -8.08
CA ALA A 135 -17.97 -11.47 -8.17
C ALA A 135 -16.92 -11.62 -7.07
N SER A 136 -15.65 -11.75 -7.44
CA SER A 136 -14.56 -11.77 -6.46
C SER A 136 -13.69 -10.53 -6.63
N LEU A 137 -13.25 -9.96 -5.51
CA LEU A 137 -12.21 -8.94 -5.54
C LEU A 137 -10.88 -9.63 -5.74
N LYS A 138 -10.14 -9.20 -6.76
CA LYS A 138 -8.75 -9.63 -6.96
C LYS A 138 -7.85 -8.43 -6.81
N GLN A 139 -6.83 -8.55 -5.97
CA GLN A 139 -5.75 -7.57 -5.90
C GLN A 139 -5.17 -7.36 -7.30
N THR A 140 -5.14 -6.11 -7.76
CA THR A 140 -4.81 -5.78 -9.15
C THR A 140 -3.30 -5.80 -9.40
N TYR A 141 -2.52 -5.54 -8.35
CA TYR A 141 -1.06 -5.47 -8.37
C TYR A 141 -0.46 -6.67 -7.62
N ASN A 142 -0.74 -7.88 -8.11
CA ASN A 142 -0.10 -9.12 -7.67
C ASN A 142 1.08 -9.46 -8.60
N GLU A 143 2.26 -8.94 -8.32
CA GLU A 143 3.51 -9.52 -8.82
C GLU A 143 4.25 -10.11 -7.61
N LEU A 144 4.68 -11.38 -7.73
CA LEU A 144 5.05 -12.27 -6.63
C LEU A 144 6.16 -11.76 -5.67
N TYR A 145 6.76 -10.59 -5.93
CA TYR A 145 7.90 -10.05 -5.18
C TYR A 145 7.91 -8.52 -5.04
N HIS A 146 6.76 -7.83 -5.15
CA HIS A 146 6.67 -6.35 -5.19
C HIS A 146 7.43 -5.68 -6.33
N ILE A 147 7.87 -6.47 -7.30
CA ILE A 147 8.53 -5.99 -8.52
C ILE A 147 7.45 -5.83 -9.57
N TYR A 148 7.33 -4.66 -10.21
CA TYR A 148 6.32 -4.37 -11.22
C TYR A 148 6.91 -3.87 -12.53
N GLY A 149 6.18 -4.10 -13.62
CA GLY A 149 6.56 -3.60 -14.94
C GLY A 149 7.54 -4.49 -15.69
N ARG A 150 7.80 -5.69 -15.16
CA ARG A 150 8.70 -6.66 -15.75
C ARG A 150 7.92 -7.72 -16.51
N THR A 151 8.33 -7.96 -17.75
CA THR A 151 7.69 -8.97 -18.62
C THR A 151 8.55 -10.23 -18.80
N ASP A 152 9.85 -10.18 -18.47
CA ASP A 152 10.78 -11.30 -18.58
C ASP A 152 11.61 -11.45 -17.29
N TYR A 153 11.54 -12.63 -16.68
CA TYR A 153 12.18 -12.98 -15.42
C TYR A 153 13.49 -13.77 -15.61
N ARG A 154 13.93 -14.00 -16.86
CA ARG A 154 15.12 -14.83 -17.18
C ARG A 154 16.45 -14.20 -16.75
N GLU A 155 16.55 -12.88 -16.79
CA GLU A 155 17.77 -12.14 -16.44
C GLU A 155 17.50 -11.09 -15.37
N PRO A 156 18.42 -10.87 -14.42
CA PRO A 156 18.26 -9.87 -13.38
C PRO A 156 18.25 -8.45 -13.97
N VAL A 157 17.48 -7.57 -13.34
CA VAL A 157 17.40 -6.15 -13.67
C VAL A 157 18.71 -5.49 -13.29
N LYS A 158 19.38 -4.89 -14.28
CA LYS A 158 20.64 -4.15 -14.11
C LYS A 158 20.37 -2.67 -14.43
N PRO A 159 19.92 -1.85 -13.45
CA PRO A 159 19.56 -0.47 -13.71
C PRO A 159 20.78 0.40 -14.00
N GLU A 160 20.64 1.29 -14.97
CA GLU A 160 21.54 2.43 -15.21
C GLU A 160 21.16 3.63 -14.33
N TYR A 161 19.89 3.66 -13.88
CA TYR A 161 19.33 4.76 -13.12
C TYR A 161 18.39 4.24 -12.04
N VAL A 162 18.61 4.67 -10.79
CA VAL A 162 17.77 4.30 -9.65
C VAL A 162 17.13 5.55 -9.08
N ILE A 163 15.80 5.53 -8.97
CA ILE A 163 14.99 6.59 -8.36
C ILE A 163 14.47 6.05 -7.03
N VAL A 164 14.98 6.59 -5.92
CA VAL A 164 14.51 6.23 -4.57
C VAL A 164 13.51 7.27 -4.11
N GLU A 165 12.35 6.85 -3.61
CA GLU A 165 11.33 7.76 -3.09
C GLU A 165 11.87 8.64 -1.94
N ASP A 166 12.45 7.98 -0.94
CA ASP A 166 12.96 8.60 0.29
C ASP A 166 14.15 9.53 -0.01
N SER A 167 14.40 10.48 0.89
CA SER A 167 15.58 11.37 0.86
C SER A 167 16.54 11.13 2.01
N ASN A 168 16.25 10.17 2.89
CA ASN A 168 16.99 9.93 4.10
C ASN A 168 17.63 8.53 4.08
N ALA A 169 17.44 7.73 5.14
CA ALA A 169 18.13 6.47 5.33
C ALA A 169 17.96 5.47 4.17
N GLY A 170 16.77 5.42 3.53
CA GLY A 170 16.55 4.57 2.36
C GLY A 170 17.41 5.02 1.18
N TYR A 171 17.43 6.33 0.90
CA TYR A 171 18.29 6.90 -0.14
C TYR A 171 19.77 6.68 0.14
N GLU A 172 20.22 6.93 1.38
CA GLU A 172 21.62 6.72 1.77
C GLU A 172 22.05 5.27 1.61
N PHE A 173 21.15 4.32 1.90
CA PHE A 173 21.41 2.89 1.73
C PHE A 173 21.60 2.54 0.25
N PHE A 174 20.61 2.82 -0.60
CA PHE A 174 20.66 2.47 -2.01
C PHE A 174 21.79 3.20 -2.75
N LYS A 175 22.06 4.45 -2.39
CA LYS A 175 23.22 5.18 -2.92
C LYS A 175 24.55 4.54 -2.49
N GLY A 176 24.67 4.09 -1.24
CA GLY A 176 25.90 3.52 -0.71
C GLY A 176 26.23 2.12 -1.25
N ILE A 177 25.21 1.35 -1.62
CA ILE A 177 25.38 -0.02 -2.14
C ILE A 177 25.45 -0.08 -3.66
N SER A 178 24.90 0.90 -4.39
CA SER A 178 25.11 1.03 -5.84
C SER A 178 26.52 1.52 -6.16
N LYS A 179 27.45 0.58 -6.25
CA LYS A 179 28.88 0.83 -6.52
C LYS A 179 29.25 0.73 -8.01
N ARG A 180 28.30 0.40 -8.88
CA ARG A 180 28.53 0.32 -10.33
C ARG A 180 28.74 1.71 -10.90
N GLU A 181 29.88 1.94 -11.57
CA GLU A 181 30.24 3.26 -12.15
C GLU A 181 29.16 3.83 -13.08
N GLU A 182 28.37 2.97 -13.71
CA GLU A 182 27.31 3.33 -14.67
C GLU A 182 25.92 3.51 -14.03
N CYS A 183 25.77 3.27 -12.71
CA CYS A 183 24.48 3.35 -12.02
C CYS A 183 24.34 4.67 -11.26
N SER A 184 23.45 5.55 -11.72
CA SER A 184 23.17 6.81 -11.03
C SER A 184 21.97 6.66 -10.09
N VAL A 185 22.14 7.02 -8.81
CA VAL A 185 21.09 6.95 -7.78
C VAL A 185 20.66 8.36 -7.36
N ILE A 186 19.37 8.66 -7.53
CA ILE A 186 18.75 9.92 -7.10
C ILE A 186 17.63 9.69 -6.08
N SER A 187 17.36 10.72 -5.28
CA SER A 187 16.16 10.79 -4.45
C SER A 187 15.07 11.57 -5.17
N ALA A 188 13.84 11.09 -5.12
CA ALA A 188 12.66 11.80 -5.60
C ALA A 188 12.12 12.80 -4.56
N GLY A 189 12.42 12.63 -3.27
CA GLY A 189 11.87 13.48 -2.20
C GLY A 189 10.37 13.32 -1.99
N GLY A 190 9.88 12.09 -2.13
CA GLY A 190 8.48 11.71 -1.94
C GLY A 190 7.79 11.16 -3.18
N LYS A 191 6.79 10.30 -2.97
CA LYS A 191 6.08 9.57 -4.02
C LYS A 191 5.55 10.41 -5.18
N SER A 192 5.06 11.63 -4.89
CA SER A 192 4.44 12.49 -5.91
C SER A 192 5.44 13.01 -6.96
N ASN A 193 6.74 12.99 -6.66
CA ASN A 193 7.80 13.45 -7.58
C ASN A 193 8.32 12.35 -8.52
N ILE A 194 8.09 11.07 -8.19
CA ILE A 194 8.63 9.93 -8.95
C ILE A 194 8.23 9.99 -10.44
N PHE A 195 6.96 10.31 -10.73
CA PHE A 195 6.49 10.41 -12.11
C PHE A 195 7.22 11.51 -12.89
N GLY A 196 7.52 12.64 -12.24
CA GLY A 196 8.29 13.73 -12.84
C GLY A 196 9.73 13.31 -13.18
N GLU A 197 10.39 12.60 -12.27
CA GLU A 197 11.74 12.09 -12.48
C GLU A 197 11.80 11.02 -13.59
N LEU A 198 10.80 10.16 -13.67
CA LEU A 198 10.67 9.17 -14.76
C LEU A 198 10.56 9.82 -16.13
N ILE A 199 9.86 10.95 -16.26
CA ILE A 199 9.72 11.67 -17.53
C ILE A 199 11.03 12.36 -17.94
N LYS A 200 11.78 12.90 -16.97
CA LYS A 200 13.05 13.60 -17.24
C LYS A 200 14.15 12.64 -17.67
N SER A 201 14.19 11.45 -17.09
CA SER A 201 15.25 10.48 -17.34
C SER A 201 15.16 9.86 -18.74
N ARG A 202 16.31 9.77 -19.42
CA ARG A 202 16.46 9.09 -20.72
C ARG A 202 17.14 7.74 -20.62
N ALA A 203 17.44 7.27 -19.40
CA ALA A 203 18.08 5.97 -19.18
C ALA A 203 17.22 4.83 -19.75
N ALA A 204 17.90 3.79 -20.27
CA ALA A 204 17.25 2.66 -20.89
C ALA A 204 16.69 1.68 -19.84
N GLN A 205 17.40 1.53 -18.71
CA GLN A 205 17.00 0.71 -17.57
C GLN A 205 16.90 1.55 -16.31
N ILE A 206 15.67 1.79 -15.85
CA ILE A 206 15.34 2.57 -14.66
C ILE A 206 14.72 1.64 -13.62
N LEU A 207 15.28 1.64 -12.42
CA LEU A 207 14.64 1.05 -11.23
C LEU A 207 14.06 2.17 -10.37
N VAL A 208 12.80 2.03 -9.97
CA VAL A 208 12.18 2.87 -8.95
C VAL A 208 12.06 2.06 -7.66
N ILE A 209 12.47 2.63 -6.54
CA ILE A 209 12.30 2.04 -5.22
C ILE A 209 11.46 2.99 -4.37
N ALA A 210 10.31 2.53 -3.89
CA ALA A 210 9.37 3.37 -3.14
C ALA A 210 8.62 2.56 -2.07
N ASP A 211 8.06 3.24 -1.07
CA ASP A 211 7.35 2.59 0.03
C ASP A 211 5.95 2.17 -0.44
N GLY A 212 5.80 0.87 -0.72
CA GLY A 212 4.57 0.24 -1.19
C GLY A 212 3.37 0.47 -0.27
N ALA A 213 3.61 0.68 1.04
CA ALA A 213 2.59 1.00 2.02
C ALA A 213 1.79 2.28 1.71
N ALA A 214 2.35 3.20 0.93
CA ALA A 214 1.73 4.50 0.65
C ALA A 214 1.82 4.92 -0.84
N PHE A 215 2.37 4.08 -1.72
CA PHE A 215 2.55 4.39 -3.14
C PHE A 215 1.29 4.19 -4.00
N GLY A 216 0.19 3.71 -3.42
CA GLY A 216 -1.00 3.30 -4.17
C GLY A 216 -1.65 4.40 -5.03
N SER A 217 -1.55 5.67 -4.61
CA SER A 217 -2.03 6.83 -5.38
C SER A 217 -1.30 7.01 -6.70
N GLU A 218 -0.06 6.57 -6.77
CA GLU A 218 0.83 6.77 -7.90
C GLU A 218 0.77 5.64 -8.93
N MET A 219 0.29 4.46 -8.51
CA MET A 219 0.33 3.24 -9.30
C MET A 219 -0.31 3.38 -10.68
N ASP A 220 -1.48 4.01 -10.79
CA ASP A 220 -2.17 4.11 -12.08
C ASP A 220 -1.36 4.89 -13.12
N ARG A 221 -0.89 6.08 -12.76
CA ARG A 221 -0.12 6.94 -13.68
C ARG A 221 1.25 6.33 -14.02
N VAL A 222 1.92 5.73 -13.05
CA VAL A 222 3.24 5.12 -13.24
C VAL A 222 3.13 3.86 -14.10
N MET A 223 2.15 2.98 -13.85
CA MET A 223 1.94 1.78 -14.66
C MET A 223 1.55 2.12 -16.10
N LYS A 224 0.74 3.16 -16.32
CA LYS A 224 0.46 3.68 -17.66
C LYS A 224 1.71 4.12 -18.42
N LEU A 225 2.70 4.68 -17.72
CA LEU A 225 3.99 5.02 -18.32
C LEU A 225 4.81 3.77 -18.64
N ILE A 226 4.90 2.81 -17.71
CA ILE A 226 5.61 1.54 -17.89
C ILE A 226 5.08 0.77 -19.11
N MET A 227 3.75 0.73 -19.30
CA MET A 227 3.15 0.08 -20.48
C MET A 227 3.55 0.73 -21.81
N ARG A 228 3.90 2.03 -21.80
CA ARG A 228 4.30 2.79 -23.00
C ARG A 228 5.81 2.84 -23.19
N ARG A 229 6.58 2.72 -22.11
CA ARG A 229 8.03 2.80 -22.07
C ARG A 229 8.60 1.59 -21.33
N LYS A 230 9.19 0.67 -22.11
CA LYS A 230 9.93 -0.48 -21.57
C LYS A 230 11.18 -0.03 -20.80
N GLY A 231 11.67 -0.91 -19.93
CA GLY A 231 12.89 -0.68 -19.15
C GLY A 231 12.67 0.13 -17.88
N ILE A 232 11.42 0.33 -17.44
CA ILE A 232 11.11 0.86 -16.11
C ILE A 232 10.61 -0.29 -15.25
N VAL A 233 11.27 -0.51 -14.11
CA VAL A 233 10.91 -1.51 -13.11
C VAL A 233 10.61 -0.79 -11.81
N LEU A 234 9.52 -1.15 -11.14
CA LEU A 234 9.24 -0.69 -9.77
C LEU A 234 9.60 -1.80 -8.79
N TYR A 235 10.21 -1.45 -7.67
CA TYR A 235 10.34 -2.28 -6.50
C TYR A 235 9.66 -1.57 -5.33
N LEU A 236 8.54 -2.13 -4.86
CA LEU A 236 7.64 -1.49 -3.90
C LEU A 236 7.52 -2.32 -2.60
N PRO A 237 8.61 -2.47 -1.83
CA PRO A 237 8.55 -3.15 -0.54
C PRO A 237 7.62 -2.38 0.40
N GLU A 238 7.20 -3.01 1.49
CA GLU A 238 6.34 -2.35 2.48
C GLU A 238 6.91 -1.00 2.94
N SER A 239 8.20 -1.00 3.30
CA SER A 239 9.03 0.19 3.51
C SER A 239 10.50 -0.22 3.54
N PHE A 240 11.42 0.74 3.50
CA PHE A 240 12.84 0.45 3.75
C PHE A 240 13.08 -0.12 5.16
N GLU A 241 12.40 0.39 6.19
CA GLU A 241 12.57 -0.10 7.57
C GLU A 241 12.08 -1.53 7.72
N TRP A 242 11.00 -1.89 7.02
CA TRP A 242 10.53 -3.26 6.96
C TRP A 242 11.56 -4.20 6.34
N LEU A 243 12.31 -3.78 5.30
CA LEU A 243 13.39 -4.59 4.72
C LEU A 243 14.50 -4.87 5.74
N ILE A 244 14.90 -3.88 6.53
CA ILE A 244 15.90 -4.06 7.60
C ILE A 244 15.40 -5.03 8.67
N LEU A 245 14.13 -4.92 9.08
CA LEU A 245 13.55 -5.83 10.06
C LEU A 245 13.49 -7.26 9.52
N LYS A 246 13.07 -7.43 8.26
CA LYS A 246 12.94 -8.73 7.60
C LYS A 246 14.28 -9.40 7.31
N SER A 247 15.36 -8.64 7.18
CA SER A 247 16.71 -9.17 6.95
C SER A 247 17.26 -10.00 8.13
N GLY A 248 16.61 -9.95 9.30
CA GLY A 248 17.03 -10.64 10.51
C GLY A 248 18.24 -10.00 11.20
N ILE A 249 18.47 -8.70 10.99
CA ILE A 249 19.51 -7.95 11.71
C ILE A 249 19.14 -7.79 13.20
N ALA A 250 17.86 -7.58 13.47
CA ALA A 250 17.29 -7.70 14.80
C ALA A 250 16.61 -9.06 14.93
N GLU A 251 16.83 -9.77 16.04
CA GLU A 251 16.27 -11.09 16.28
C GLU A 251 15.24 -11.05 17.42
N GLY A 252 14.18 -11.85 17.30
CA GLY A 252 13.18 -12.01 18.33
C GLY A 252 11.95 -12.78 17.84
N LYS A 253 11.41 -13.69 18.67
CA LYS A 253 10.20 -14.46 18.32
C LYS A 253 9.00 -13.54 18.03
N GLU A 254 8.85 -12.47 18.83
CA GLU A 254 7.80 -11.47 18.65
C GLU A 254 7.95 -10.72 17.31
N LEU A 255 9.17 -10.34 16.93
CA LEU A 255 9.43 -9.66 15.66
C LEU A 255 9.00 -10.51 14.46
N LYS A 256 9.28 -11.81 14.49
CA LYS A 256 8.84 -12.73 13.44
C LYS A 256 7.32 -12.75 13.30
N THR A 257 6.60 -12.83 14.42
CA THR A 257 5.13 -12.79 14.41
C THR A 257 4.59 -11.46 13.89
N ILE A 258 5.21 -10.33 14.26
CA ILE A 258 4.83 -9.01 13.76
C ILE A 258 5.01 -8.91 12.24
N LEU A 259 6.10 -9.43 11.69
CA LEU A 259 6.37 -9.39 10.25
C LEU A 259 5.47 -10.34 9.45
N GLU A 260 5.01 -11.44 10.05
CA GLU A 260 4.09 -12.40 9.42
C GLU A 260 2.63 -11.93 9.41
N LYS A 261 2.21 -11.22 10.46
CA LYS A 261 0.82 -10.72 10.63
C LYS A 261 0.77 -9.28 11.15
N PRO A 262 1.33 -8.31 10.42
CA PRO A 262 1.41 -6.92 10.86
C PRO A 262 0.04 -6.31 11.23
N GLU A 263 -1.03 -6.70 10.54
CA GLU A 263 -2.39 -6.25 10.81
C GLU A 263 -2.84 -6.49 12.26
N GLU A 264 -2.32 -7.52 12.93
CA GLU A 264 -2.68 -7.85 14.32
C GLU A 264 -2.02 -6.92 15.37
N PHE A 265 -1.01 -6.16 14.95
CA PHE A 265 -0.18 -5.30 15.81
C PHE A 265 -0.32 -3.82 15.52
N ILE A 266 -0.73 -3.46 14.29
CA ILE A 266 -0.77 -2.07 13.85
C ILE A 266 -2.18 -1.50 14.06
N GLU A 267 -2.28 -0.56 14.99
CA GLU A 267 -3.53 0.16 15.28
C GLU A 267 -3.69 1.36 14.34
N SER A 268 -4.80 1.40 13.60
CA SER A 268 -5.06 2.42 12.58
C SER A 268 -5.13 3.84 13.14
N SER A 269 -5.58 4.00 14.39
CA SER A 269 -5.63 5.32 15.05
C SER A 269 -4.27 5.84 15.50
N GLU A 270 -3.28 4.94 15.66
CA GLU A 270 -1.92 5.28 16.07
C GLU A 270 -0.99 5.47 14.87
N TYR A 271 -1.14 4.61 13.85
CA TYR A 271 -0.24 4.53 12.71
C TYR A 271 -0.99 4.75 11.40
N LEU A 272 -0.80 5.96 10.85
CA LEU A 272 -1.35 6.34 9.54
C LEU A 272 -0.91 5.42 8.39
N SER A 273 0.31 4.91 8.46
CA SER A 273 0.88 3.94 7.53
C SER A 273 1.68 2.91 8.30
N TRP A 274 1.77 1.71 7.75
CA TRP A 274 2.59 0.65 8.30
C TRP A 274 4.09 1.01 8.30
N GLU A 275 4.55 1.84 7.37
CA GLU A 275 5.92 2.42 7.37
C GLU A 275 6.25 3.13 8.69
N ARG A 276 5.33 3.92 9.25
CA ARG A 276 5.53 4.59 10.55
C ARG A 276 5.67 3.57 11.68
N PHE A 277 4.89 2.49 11.64
CA PHE A 277 5.00 1.42 12.62
C PHE A 277 6.34 0.71 12.53
N PHE A 278 6.77 0.29 11.34
CA PHE A 278 8.05 -0.38 11.14
C PHE A 278 9.24 0.52 11.48
N THR A 279 9.13 1.83 11.23
CA THR A 279 10.13 2.80 11.67
C THR A 279 10.25 2.82 13.19
N ASN A 280 9.13 2.97 13.91
CA ASN A 280 9.13 2.99 15.38
C ASN A 280 9.62 1.65 15.97
N LEU A 281 9.21 0.54 15.36
CA LEU A 281 9.64 -0.80 15.75
C LEU A 281 11.16 -0.96 15.56
N LEU A 282 11.70 -0.57 14.41
CA LEU A 282 13.13 -0.67 14.11
C LEU A 282 13.97 0.19 15.04
N VAL A 283 13.56 1.44 15.28
CA VAL A 283 14.22 2.32 16.27
C VAL A 283 14.22 1.67 17.65
N ARG A 284 13.09 1.10 18.08
CA ARG A 284 12.96 0.46 19.39
C ARG A 284 13.88 -0.75 19.54
N VAL A 285 13.87 -1.68 18.58
CA VAL A 285 14.64 -2.93 18.67
C VAL A 285 16.14 -2.74 18.47
N THR A 286 16.57 -1.61 17.89
CA THR A 286 17.99 -1.30 17.65
C THR A 286 18.58 -0.26 18.61
N LYS A 287 17.77 0.36 19.47
CA LYS A 287 18.16 1.54 20.27
C LYS A 287 19.49 1.42 21.01
N ASP A 288 19.71 0.26 21.65
CA ASP A 288 20.86 -0.01 22.52
C ASP A 288 21.83 -1.02 21.89
N THR A 289 21.84 -1.13 20.56
CA THR A 289 22.75 -2.00 19.80
C THR A 289 23.63 -1.18 18.86
N TYR A 290 24.69 -1.81 18.32
CA TYR A 290 25.53 -1.18 17.30
C TYR A 290 24.78 -0.96 15.97
N PHE A 291 23.61 -1.57 15.80
CA PHE A 291 22.68 -1.35 14.70
C PHE A 291 21.72 -0.19 14.93
N LYS A 292 21.96 0.70 15.91
CA LYS A 292 21.07 1.83 16.19
C LYS A 292 20.59 2.53 14.91
N TYR A 293 19.28 2.50 14.69
CA TYR A 293 18.63 3.06 13.52
C TYR A 293 18.21 4.53 13.72
N SER A 294 18.29 5.31 12.65
CA SER A 294 17.75 6.67 12.55
C SER A 294 17.21 6.91 11.15
N LYS A 295 15.93 7.23 11.02
CA LYS A 295 15.29 7.53 9.72
C LYS A 295 16.01 8.67 8.99
N ARG A 296 16.52 9.67 9.72
CA ARG A 296 17.15 10.88 9.14
C ARG A 296 18.56 10.65 8.60
N LYS A 297 19.30 9.71 9.17
CA LYS A 297 20.70 9.46 8.83
C LYS A 297 21.02 8.00 9.06
N LEU A 298 21.38 7.28 8.01
CA LEU A 298 21.69 5.86 8.06
C LEU A 298 22.99 5.65 8.85
N ASN A 299 22.97 4.63 9.70
CA ASN A 299 24.19 4.13 10.34
C ASN A 299 25.02 3.32 9.33
N GLU A 300 26.30 3.65 9.16
CA GLU A 300 27.18 3.04 8.14
C GLU A 300 27.28 1.51 8.24
N VAL A 301 27.01 0.93 9.42
CA VAL A 301 26.97 -0.52 9.61
C VAL A 301 26.02 -1.22 8.63
N TYR A 302 24.94 -0.56 8.19
CA TYR A 302 23.99 -1.12 7.23
C TYR A 302 24.59 -1.28 5.83
N LEU A 303 25.65 -0.54 5.50
CA LEU A 303 26.36 -0.61 4.22
C LEU A 303 27.44 -1.70 4.19
N HIS A 304 27.76 -2.32 5.33
CA HIS A 304 28.82 -3.33 5.41
C HIS A 304 28.49 -4.56 4.54
N GLU A 305 29.52 -5.17 3.93
CA GLU A 305 29.39 -6.27 2.96
C GLU A 305 28.72 -7.54 3.54
N ASN A 306 28.73 -7.72 4.85
CA ASN A 306 28.05 -8.82 5.54
C ASN A 306 26.60 -8.50 5.96
N ILE A 307 26.17 -7.24 5.83
CA ILE A 307 24.85 -6.74 6.24
C ILE A 307 23.99 -6.37 5.04
N SER A 308 24.50 -5.57 4.11
CA SER A 308 23.72 -5.10 2.95
C SER A 308 23.12 -6.25 2.11
N PRO A 309 23.81 -7.40 1.86
CA PRO A 309 23.19 -8.49 1.12
C PRO A 309 22.04 -9.16 1.88
N LYS A 310 21.99 -9.06 3.22
CA LYS A 310 20.85 -9.57 4.00
C LYS A 310 19.61 -8.72 3.78
N ILE A 311 19.77 -7.39 3.70
CA ILE A 311 18.68 -6.43 3.47
C ILE A 311 18.14 -6.56 2.04
N LEU A 312 19.04 -6.78 1.08
CA LEU A 312 18.70 -6.96 -0.34
C LEU A 312 18.20 -8.37 -0.68
N ARG A 313 18.15 -9.30 0.29
CA ARG A 313 17.83 -10.72 0.02
C ARG A 313 16.51 -10.90 -0.74
N ASP A 314 15.54 -10.04 -0.45
CA ASP A 314 14.20 -10.10 -1.04
C ASP A 314 14.06 -9.22 -2.29
N MET A 315 15.10 -8.47 -2.67
CA MET A 315 15.22 -7.81 -3.97
C MET A 315 15.71 -8.81 -5.03
N VAL A 316 14.99 -9.92 -5.13
CA VAL A 316 15.34 -11.02 -6.03
C VAL A 316 15.35 -10.49 -7.46
N GLU A 317 16.39 -10.85 -8.23
CA GLU A 317 16.55 -10.46 -9.64
C GLU A 317 16.73 -8.95 -9.88
N ILE A 318 17.30 -8.21 -8.92
CA ILE A 318 17.82 -6.84 -9.10
C ILE A 318 19.30 -6.82 -8.72
N GLU A 319 20.16 -6.29 -9.60
CA GLU A 319 21.61 -6.13 -9.36
C GLU A 319 21.98 -4.64 -9.32
N LEU A 320 22.18 -4.12 -8.09
CA LEU A 320 22.50 -2.72 -7.79
C LEU A 320 24.00 -2.41 -7.79
#